data_AF-A0A557WKV3-F1
#
_entry.id   AF-A0A557WKV3-F1
#
_cell.length_a   1.000
_cell.length_b   1.000
_cell.length_c   1.000
_cell.angle_alpha   90.00
_cell.angle_beta   90.00
_cell.angle_gamma   90.00
#
_symmetry.space_group_name_H-M   'P 1'
#
loop_
_entity.id
_entity.type
_entity.pdbx_description
1 polymer ?
#
loop_
_entity_poly.entity_id
_entity_poly.type
_entity_poly.pdbx_seq_one_letter_code
_entity_poly.pdbx_strand_id
1 'polypeptide(L)'
;NGLLLPAAVLNAINAPSLALTGRPLIGNGAPGAAGSGAGGAPGGWLLGDGGAGGSGADGVPGGAGGAAGLLGSGGAGGAGGFG
;
A
#
# COMPACT_ATOMS: atom_id res chain seq x y z
N ASN A 1 4.65 19.20 24.14
CA ASN A 1 3.35 18.55 23.91
C ASN A 1 2.97 18.70 22.44
N GLY A 2 3.72 18.00 21.57
CA GLY A 2 3.63 18.12 20.11
C GLY A 2 2.27 17.65 19.61
N LEU A 3 1.61 18.51 18.85
CA LEU A 3 0.27 18.33 18.29
C LEU A 3 0.16 17.03 17.47
N LEU A 4 -0.74 16.15 17.90
CA LEU A 4 -1.23 14.95 17.19
C LEU A 4 -2.12 15.32 15.98
N LEU A 5 -2.17 16.60 15.59
CA LEU A 5 -3.11 17.12 14.60
C LEU A 5 -2.90 16.58 13.17
N PRO A 6 -1.68 16.31 12.67
CA PRO A 6 -1.50 15.88 11.28
C PRO A 6 -2.18 14.54 10.97
N ALA A 7 -2.02 13.55 11.85
CA ALA A 7 -2.64 12.23 11.68
C ALA A 7 -4.16 12.27 11.88
N ALA A 8 -4.64 13.07 12.85
CA ALA A 8 -6.07 13.24 13.08
C ALA A 8 -6.78 13.90 11.89
N VAL A 9 -6.15 14.91 11.27
CA VAL A 9 -6.67 15.57 10.07
C VAL A 9 -6.70 14.61 8.88
N LEU A 10 -5.63 13.83 8.67
CA LEU A 10 -5.60 12.84 7.59
C LEU A 10 -6.67 11.74 7.77
N ASN A 11 -6.88 11.30 9.01
CA ASN A 11 -7.95 10.35 9.34
C ASN A 11 -9.33 10.94 9.03
N ALA A 12 -9.57 12.21 9.38
CA ALA A 12 -10.84 12.89 9.07
C ALA A 12 -11.06 13.03 7.55
N ILE A 13 -10.01 13.32 6.78
CA ILE A 13 -10.06 13.39 5.31
C ILE A 13 -10.36 12.01 4.71
N ASN A 14 -9.74 10.95 5.22
CA ASN A 14 -9.90 9.60 4.69
C ASN A 14 -11.18 8.90 5.15
N ALA A 15 -11.80 9.34 6.26
CA ALA A 15 -12.93 8.65 6.86
C ALA A 15 -14.10 8.41 5.89
N PRO A 16 -14.56 9.38 5.08
CA PRO A 16 -15.64 9.14 4.14
C PRO A 16 -15.30 8.09 3.07
N SER A 17 -14.10 8.14 2.47
CA SER A 17 -13.74 7.17 1.44
C SER A 17 -13.46 5.78 2.00
N LEU A 18 -12.88 5.71 3.20
CA LEU A 18 -12.72 4.45 3.91
C LEU A 18 -14.09 3.83 4.21
N ALA A 19 -15.04 4.63 4.71
CA ALA A 19 -16.39 4.17 4.98
C ALA A 19 -17.13 3.69 3.71
N LEU A 20 -16.91 4.36 2.57
CA LEU A 20 -17.62 4.06 1.31
C LEU A 20 -16.94 2.99 0.44
N THR A 21 -15.62 2.88 0.50
CA THR A 21 -14.83 2.07 -0.46
C THR A 21 -13.82 1.14 0.18
N GLY A 22 -13.57 1.25 1.49
CA GLY A 22 -12.49 0.53 2.17
C GLY A 22 -11.08 1.01 1.82
N ARG A 23 -10.94 2.09 1.02
CA ARG A 23 -9.65 2.63 0.57
C ARG A 23 -9.55 4.13 0.89
N PRO A 24 -8.43 4.61 1.43
CA PRO A 24 -8.26 6.03 1.76
C PRO A 24 -8.21 6.89 0.50
N LEU A 25 -8.54 8.19 0.61
CA LEU A 25 -8.29 9.16 -0.46
C LEU A 25 -6.78 9.43 -0.60
N ILE A 26 -6.10 9.53 0.54
CA ILE A 26 -4.69 9.88 0.64
C ILE A 26 -3.96 8.87 1.53
N GLY A 27 -2.88 8.30 1.04
CA GLY A 27 -2.00 7.43 1.82
C GLY A 27 -1.26 6.42 0.96
N ASN A 28 -0.07 6.00 1.37
CA ASN A 28 0.66 4.97 0.64
C ASN A 28 0.10 3.58 0.93
N GLY A 29 0.22 2.70 -0.05
CA GLY A 29 -0.16 1.30 0.09
C GLY A 29 0.81 0.56 1.01
N ALA A 30 0.27 -0.35 1.82
CA ALA A 30 1.11 -1.18 2.69
C ALA A 30 1.88 -2.22 1.84
N PRO A 31 3.16 -2.49 2.16
CA PRO A 31 3.91 -3.53 1.48
C PRO A 31 3.34 -4.93 1.78
N GLY A 32 3.44 -5.83 0.81
CA GLY A 32 3.16 -7.25 1.03
C GLY A 32 4.16 -7.88 2.00
N ALA A 33 3.74 -8.91 2.71
CA ALA A 33 4.61 -9.58 3.69
C ALA A 33 5.78 -10.29 2.99
N ALA A 34 7.00 -10.13 3.51
CA ALA A 34 8.18 -10.77 2.95
C ALA A 34 8.10 -12.31 3.04
N GLY A 35 8.61 -13.00 2.03
CA GLY A 35 8.56 -14.48 1.92
C GLY A 35 7.18 -15.06 1.60
N SER A 36 6.13 -14.25 1.49
CA SER A 36 4.77 -14.75 1.24
C SER A 36 4.38 -14.74 -0.24
N GLY A 37 5.08 -13.97 -1.08
CA GLY A 37 4.62 -13.63 -2.43
C GLY A 37 3.35 -12.76 -2.45
N ALA A 38 2.92 -12.21 -1.31
CA ALA A 38 1.71 -11.39 -1.25
C ALA A 38 1.89 -10.08 -2.02
N GLY A 39 0.85 -9.65 -2.72
CA GLY A 39 0.84 -8.36 -3.40
C GLY A 39 0.90 -7.18 -2.41
N GLY A 40 1.49 -6.07 -2.85
CA GLY A 40 1.38 -4.81 -2.13
C GLY A 40 -0.02 -4.23 -2.20
N ALA A 41 -0.46 -3.58 -1.13
CA ALA A 41 -1.75 -2.89 -1.11
C ALA A 41 -1.71 -1.65 -2.04
N PRO A 42 -2.86 -1.24 -2.61
CA PRO A 42 -2.93 0.00 -3.37
C PRO A 42 -2.71 1.22 -2.47
N GLY A 43 -2.14 2.30 -3.04
CA GLY A 43 -2.12 3.63 -2.42
C GLY A 43 -3.52 4.24 -2.31
N GLY A 44 -3.66 5.48 -1.87
CA GLY A 44 -4.92 6.19 -1.80
C GLY A 44 -5.56 6.39 -3.17
N TRP A 45 -6.84 6.75 -3.24
CA TRP A 45 -7.49 7.01 -4.53
C TRP A 45 -6.87 8.19 -5.27
N LEU A 46 -6.53 9.27 -4.56
CA LEU A 46 -6.05 10.52 -5.16
C LEU A 46 -4.54 10.66 -5.03
N LEU A 47 -4.00 10.47 -3.82
CA LEU A 47 -2.57 10.64 -3.56
C LEU A 47 -2.03 9.44 -2.79
N GLY A 48 -0.99 8.83 -3.32
CA GLY A 48 -0.23 7.81 -2.63
C GLY A 48 0.42 6.81 -3.57
N ASP A 49 1.59 6.37 -3.17
CA ASP A 49 2.30 5.30 -3.86
C ASP A 49 1.67 3.94 -3.54
N GLY A 50 1.76 3.01 -4.48
CA GLY A 50 1.42 1.61 -4.21
C GLY A 50 2.45 0.96 -3.27
N GLY A 51 1.99 0.02 -2.45
CA GLY A 51 2.88 -0.76 -1.61
C GLY A 51 3.75 -1.71 -2.44
N ALA A 52 4.99 -1.97 -2.01
CA ALA A 52 5.83 -2.96 -2.67
C ALA A 52 5.23 -4.38 -2.51
N GLY A 53 5.39 -5.22 -3.52
CA GLY A 53 5.07 -6.65 -3.41
C GLY A 53 6.02 -7.36 -2.44
N GLY A 54 5.49 -8.29 -1.66
CA GLY A 54 6.30 -9.14 -0.78
C GLY A 54 7.17 -10.10 -1.61
N SER A 55 8.40 -10.35 -1.17
CA SER A 55 9.21 -11.41 -1.79
C SER A 55 8.55 -12.79 -1.64
N GLY A 56 8.86 -13.73 -2.53
CA GLY A 56 8.49 -15.13 -2.39
C GLY A 56 9.48 -15.91 -1.52
N ALA A 57 9.00 -16.94 -0.81
CA ALA A 57 9.82 -18.02 -0.26
C ALA A 57 10.11 -19.07 -1.35
N ASP A 58 10.90 -20.10 -1.03
CA ASP A 58 11.26 -21.15 -1.99
C ASP A 58 10.04 -21.78 -2.67
N GLY A 59 10.08 -21.88 -4.00
CA GLY A 59 8.98 -22.32 -4.84
C GLY A 59 7.82 -21.31 -4.97
N VAL A 60 7.90 -20.14 -4.32
CA VAL A 60 6.86 -19.10 -4.34
C VAL A 60 7.35 -17.90 -5.16
N PRO A 61 6.57 -17.40 -6.13
CA PRO A 61 6.90 -16.19 -6.86
C PRO A 61 6.81 -14.96 -5.96
N GLY A 62 7.45 -13.87 -6.39
CA GLY A 62 7.30 -12.56 -5.74
C GLY A 62 5.92 -11.97 -6.00
N GLY A 63 5.42 -11.21 -5.04
CA GLY A 63 4.13 -10.55 -5.15
C GLY A 63 4.14 -9.37 -6.11
N ALA A 64 3.00 -9.06 -6.70
CA ALA A 64 2.84 -7.85 -7.49
C ALA A 64 2.96 -6.59 -6.62
N GLY A 65 3.49 -5.51 -7.18
CA GLY A 65 3.39 -4.20 -6.55
C GLY A 65 1.96 -3.67 -6.57
N GLY A 66 1.61 -2.88 -5.56
CA GLY A 66 0.30 -2.23 -5.45
C GLY A 66 0.13 -1.10 -6.48
N ALA A 67 -1.11 -0.83 -6.86
CA ALA A 67 -1.42 0.31 -7.72
C ALA A 67 -1.23 1.64 -6.98
N ALA A 68 -0.80 2.67 -7.70
CA ALA A 68 -0.79 4.04 -7.20
C ALA A 68 -2.21 4.62 -7.06
N GLY A 69 -2.31 5.80 -6.45
CA GLY A 69 -3.43 6.71 -6.64
C GLY A 69 -3.36 7.43 -7.99
N LEU A 70 -4.26 8.41 -8.18
CA LEU A 70 -4.20 9.32 -9.34
C LEU A 70 -2.83 10.00 -9.45
N LEU A 71 -2.28 10.42 -8.32
CA LEU A 71 -0.92 10.92 -8.18
C LEU A 71 -0.13 10.00 -7.26
N GLY A 72 1.00 9.51 -7.76
CA GLY A 72 1.87 8.58 -7.07
C GLY A 72 2.57 7.66 -8.06
N SER A 73 3.39 6.77 -7.51
CA SER A 73 4.11 5.75 -8.23
C SER A 73 3.58 4.36 -7.86
N GLY A 74 3.55 3.45 -8.83
CA GLY A 74 3.19 2.06 -8.58
C GLY A 74 4.22 1.41 -7.67
N GLY A 75 3.78 0.47 -6.84
CA GLY A 75 4.69 -0.32 -6.01
C GLY A 75 5.61 -1.18 -6.88
N ALA A 76 6.84 -1.39 -6.43
CA ALA A 76 7.73 -2.36 -7.05
C ALA A 76 7.19 -3.79 -6.85
N GLY A 77 7.43 -4.68 -7.82
CA GLY A 77 7.19 -6.11 -7.62
C GLY A 77 8.19 -6.72 -6.64
N GLY A 78 7.75 -7.74 -5.90
CA GLY A 78 8.60 -8.51 -5.01
C GLY A 78 9.54 -9.45 -5.78
N ALA A 79 10.70 -9.75 -5.21
CA ALA A 79 11.60 -10.77 -5.75
C ALA A 79 10.97 -12.17 -5.65
N GLY A 80 11.19 -13.02 -6.64
CA GLY A 80 10.84 -14.44 -6.57
C GLY A 80 11.71 -15.19 -5.55
N GLY A 81 11.16 -16.23 -4.93
CA GLY A 81 11.94 -17.17 -4.14
C GLY A 81 12.77 -18.10 -5.02
N PHE A 82 13.71 -18.81 -4.40
CA PHE A 82 14.54 -19.78 -5.11
C PHE A 82 13.70 -21.00 -5.53
N GLY A 83 14.14 -21.69 -6.59
CA GLY A 83 13.41 -22.80 -7.20
C GLY A 83 13.44 -24.08 -6.39
#